data_AF-A0A498KFG4-F1
#
_entry.id   AF-A0A498KFG4-F1
#
_cell.length_a   1.000
_cell.length_b   1.000
_cell.length_c   1.000
_cell.angle_alpha   90.00
_cell.angle_beta   90.00
_cell.angle_gamma   90.00
#
_symmetry.space_group_name_H-M   'P 1'
#
loop_
_entity.id
_entity.type
_entity.pdbx_description
1 polymer ?
#
loop_
_entity_poly.entity_id
_entity_poly.type
_entity_poly.pdbx_seq_one_letter_code
_entity_poly.pdbx_strand_id
1 'polypeptide(L)'
;MCPFMMFALNGKLSGGVNKEGVQCYNNLINELLNKGVTPYATIFHWDLPQALEEEYGGFLNRQILFGDRVKHWITLNEPYTFITFGYASGELAPGRCSAWQNLNCNDGDSATEPYMVAHHFLFAHAHAVKVYKTKYQASQEGVIGITLATNWFVPVSNATRHWNAANRSLDFMFMEPLTSGQYPHTELNGVPLGPPAASSWLVVYPKGIQEILLYTKHKYNDPLIYITENGIDEFNDPKLSLPQSLNVTHRIDYHYHHLDYLRKAIDDGVNVKGYFALSLTNNFEWAAGYTLRFGFVYIDYNDGLKRHPKLSASWFKYFLG
;
A
#
# COMPACT_ATOMS: atom_id res chain seq x y z
N MET A 1 19.22 2.26 7.16
CA MET A 1 18.18 1.89 6.17
C MET A 1 18.89 1.75 4.84
N CYS A 2 18.56 0.76 4.01
CA CYS A 2 19.18 0.66 2.69
C CYS A 2 18.85 1.93 1.89
N PRO A 3 19.84 2.63 1.31
CA PRO A 3 19.56 3.86 0.59
C PRO A 3 18.59 3.55 -0.56
N PHE A 4 17.49 4.28 -0.55
CA PHE A 4 16.31 4.11 -1.41
C PHE A 4 16.54 4.59 -2.85
N MET A 5 17.76 5.06 -3.16
CA MET A 5 18.15 5.41 -4.52
C MET A 5 18.51 4.15 -5.31
N MET A 6 17.64 3.92 -6.30
CA MET A 6 17.54 2.84 -7.25
C MET A 6 18.86 2.12 -7.59
N PHE A 7 18.71 0.83 -7.90
CA PHE A 7 19.77 -0.01 -8.47
C PHE A 7 20.49 0.65 -9.66
N ALA A 8 19.93 1.67 -10.30
CA ALA A 8 20.55 2.49 -11.34
C ALA A 8 20.75 3.95 -10.89
N LEU A 9 21.98 4.46 -11.02
CA LEU A 9 22.40 5.78 -10.48
C LEU A 9 21.59 6.98 -11.00
N ASN A 10 21.13 6.92 -12.26
CA ASN A 10 20.29 7.96 -12.88
C ASN A 10 18.93 7.41 -13.35
N GLY A 11 18.44 6.33 -12.72
CA GLY A 11 17.20 5.67 -13.12
C GLY A 11 17.30 4.76 -14.36
N LYS A 12 18.43 4.74 -15.06
CA LYS A 12 18.70 3.85 -16.21
C LYS A 12 19.89 2.92 -15.94
N LEU A 13 19.82 1.66 -16.38
CA LEU A 13 20.95 0.73 -16.27
C LEU A 13 22.20 1.22 -17.00
N SER A 14 22.04 1.98 -18.10
CA SER A 14 23.14 2.62 -18.81
C SER A 14 23.88 3.68 -17.97
N GLY A 15 23.23 4.23 -16.94
CA GLY A 15 23.85 5.15 -15.97
C GLY A 15 24.73 4.45 -14.93
N GLY A 16 24.82 3.12 -14.98
CA GLY A 16 25.58 2.32 -14.01
C GLY A 16 24.72 1.83 -12.84
N VAL A 17 25.15 0.70 -12.27
CA VAL A 17 24.45 0.06 -11.14
C VAL A 17 25.04 0.52 -9.80
N ASN A 18 24.19 0.94 -8.87
CA ASN A 18 24.60 1.26 -7.50
C ASN A 18 24.91 -0.03 -6.72
N LYS A 19 26.19 -0.43 -6.71
CA LYS A 19 26.66 -1.65 -6.06
C LYS A 19 26.43 -1.66 -4.55
N GLU A 20 26.52 -0.51 -3.89
CA GLU A 20 26.27 -0.40 -2.45
C GLU A 20 24.79 -0.63 -2.12
N GLY A 21 23.89 -0.06 -2.93
CA GLY A 21 22.45 -0.35 -2.87
C GLY A 21 22.14 -1.83 -3.04
N VAL A 22 22.75 -2.47 -4.06
CA VAL A 22 22.64 -3.93 -4.28
C VAL A 22 23.10 -4.70 -3.05
N GLN A 23 24.27 -4.35 -2.51
CA GLN A 23 24.83 -5.05 -1.36
C GLN A 23 23.93 -4.90 -0.13
N CYS A 24 23.32 -3.74 0.07
CA CYS A 24 22.42 -3.54 1.19
C CYS A 24 21.18 -4.45 1.11
N TYR A 25 20.51 -4.51 -0.05
CA TYR A 25 19.38 -5.43 -0.23
C TYR A 25 19.79 -6.90 -0.14
N ASN A 26 20.97 -7.25 -0.65
CA ASN A 26 21.52 -8.60 -0.49
C ASN A 26 21.71 -8.98 0.97
N ASN A 27 22.29 -8.08 1.78
CA ASN A 27 22.48 -8.31 3.20
C ASN A 27 21.13 -8.47 3.91
N LEU A 28 20.15 -7.61 3.62
CA LEU A 28 18.80 -7.71 4.18
C LEU A 28 18.12 -9.04 3.81
N ILE A 29 18.13 -9.42 2.54
CA ILE A 29 17.54 -10.68 2.06
C ILE A 29 18.21 -11.87 2.73
N ASN A 30 19.54 -11.87 2.85
CA ASN A 30 20.27 -12.93 3.53
C ASN A 30 19.89 -13.02 5.01
N GLU A 31 19.82 -11.91 5.72
CA GLU A 31 19.43 -11.89 7.13
C GLU A 31 17.98 -12.37 7.33
N LEU A 32 17.04 -11.95 6.47
CA LEU A 32 15.66 -12.44 6.51
C LEU A 32 15.59 -13.96 6.33
N LEU A 33 16.25 -14.49 5.30
CA LEU A 33 16.28 -15.92 5.02
C LEU A 33 16.98 -16.71 6.14
N ASN A 34 18.07 -16.18 6.69
CA ASN A 34 18.77 -16.77 7.84
C ASN A 34 17.88 -16.85 9.08
N LYS A 35 16.87 -15.98 9.19
CA LYS A 35 15.85 -15.99 10.26
C LYS A 35 14.58 -16.75 9.88
N GLY A 36 14.56 -17.44 8.73
CA GLY A 36 13.37 -18.16 8.24
C GLY A 36 12.25 -17.25 7.77
N VAL A 37 12.51 -15.95 7.54
CA VAL A 37 11.53 -14.99 7.05
C VAL A 37 11.61 -14.95 5.53
N THR A 38 10.50 -15.26 4.86
CA THR A 38 10.42 -15.24 3.40
C THR A 38 10.27 -13.81 2.90
N PRO A 39 11.18 -13.30 2.05
CA PRO A 39 11.09 -11.95 1.50
C PRO A 39 10.03 -11.86 0.40
N TYR A 40 9.13 -10.89 0.55
CA TYR A 40 8.20 -10.42 -0.48
C TYR A 40 8.68 -9.03 -0.90
N ALA A 41 9.10 -8.88 -2.15
CA ALA A 41 9.74 -7.64 -2.61
C ALA A 41 8.82 -6.84 -3.53
N THR A 42 8.55 -5.61 -3.13
CA THR A 42 7.93 -4.60 -3.99
C THR A 42 9.00 -3.89 -4.80
N ILE A 43 8.87 -3.92 -6.13
CA ILE A 43 9.84 -3.32 -7.07
C ILE A 43 9.72 -1.80 -7.08
N PHE A 44 8.49 -1.29 -6.99
CA PHE A 44 8.21 0.14 -6.98
C PHE A 44 7.16 0.48 -5.92
N HIS A 45 7.52 1.37 -5.01
CA HIS A 45 6.67 1.87 -3.93
C HIS A 45 6.76 3.41 -3.89
N TRP A 46 6.32 4.02 -4.99
CA TRP A 46 6.18 5.49 -5.14
C TRP A 46 7.51 6.25 -5.16
N ASP A 47 8.59 5.53 -5.41
CA ASP A 47 9.98 5.94 -5.24
C ASP A 47 10.69 6.17 -6.58
N LEU A 48 10.00 6.89 -7.47
CA LEU A 48 10.48 7.11 -8.84
C LEU A 48 11.74 7.99 -8.77
N PRO A 49 12.85 7.61 -9.44
CA PRO A 49 14.02 8.48 -9.47
C PRO A 49 13.69 9.80 -10.14
N GLN A 50 14.05 10.89 -9.47
CA GLN A 50 13.86 12.25 -9.95
C GLN A 50 14.41 12.47 -11.37
N ALA A 51 15.56 11.84 -11.70
CA ALA A 51 16.15 11.92 -13.03
C ALA A 51 15.22 11.40 -14.15
N LEU A 52 14.35 10.41 -13.88
CA LEU A 52 13.38 9.92 -14.86
C LEU A 52 12.17 10.85 -14.98
N GLU A 53 11.76 11.46 -13.87
CA GLU A 53 10.70 12.47 -13.86
C GLU A 53 11.12 13.70 -14.68
N GLU A 54 12.34 14.20 -14.47
CA GLU A 54 12.89 15.35 -15.19
C GLU A 54 13.15 15.08 -16.67
N GLU A 55 13.63 13.88 -17.02
CA GLU A 55 14.01 13.60 -18.40
C GLU A 55 12.79 13.38 -19.30
N TYR A 56 11.75 12.71 -18.82
CA TYR A 56 10.60 12.35 -19.64
C TYR A 56 9.28 12.15 -18.90
N GLY A 57 9.13 12.70 -17.68
CA GLY A 57 7.88 12.60 -16.92
C GLY A 57 7.62 11.19 -16.36
N GLY A 58 8.68 10.44 -16.05
CA GLY A 58 8.58 9.25 -15.21
C GLY A 58 8.59 7.91 -15.94
N PHE A 59 7.45 7.21 -16.09
CA PHE A 59 7.44 5.76 -16.37
C PHE A 59 7.55 5.32 -17.84
N LEU A 60 8.45 5.93 -18.63
CA LEU A 60 8.56 5.64 -20.07
C LEU A 60 9.73 4.73 -20.51
N ASN A 61 10.50 4.08 -19.63
CA ASN A 61 11.56 3.13 -20.08
C ASN A 61 11.75 1.84 -19.23
N ARG A 62 12.30 0.78 -19.85
CA ARG A 62 11.85 -0.62 -19.79
C ARG A 62 12.90 -1.64 -19.31
N GLN A 63 13.63 -1.39 -18.23
CA GLN A 63 14.63 -2.37 -17.76
C GLN A 63 14.48 -2.68 -16.27
N ILE A 64 14.13 -3.93 -15.97
CA ILE A 64 13.95 -4.47 -14.61
C ILE A 64 14.83 -5.71 -14.48
N LEU A 65 15.49 -5.86 -13.33
CA LEU A 65 16.29 -7.02 -12.97
C LEU A 65 15.66 -7.72 -11.76
N PHE A 66 15.59 -9.05 -11.80
CA PHE A 66 15.07 -9.88 -10.72
C PHE A 66 16.20 -10.61 -10.01
N GLY A 67 16.14 -10.67 -8.68
CA GLY A 67 17.09 -11.41 -7.83
C GLY A 67 16.77 -12.91 -7.76
N ASP A 68 17.75 -13.72 -7.35
CA ASP A 68 17.72 -15.19 -7.30
C ASP A 68 17.00 -15.76 -6.05
N ARG A 69 17.14 -15.06 -4.92
CA ARG A 69 16.67 -15.48 -3.58
C ARG A 69 15.25 -15.05 -3.24
N VAL A 70 14.70 -14.06 -3.91
CA VAL A 70 13.32 -13.59 -3.72
C VAL A 70 12.39 -14.39 -4.62
N LYS A 71 11.34 -14.98 -4.03
CA LYS A 71 10.36 -15.82 -4.73
C LYS A 71 9.00 -15.18 -4.90
N HIS A 72 8.76 -14.04 -4.24
CA HIS A 72 7.49 -13.32 -4.30
C HIS A 72 7.75 -11.87 -4.69
N TRP A 73 7.32 -11.50 -5.90
CA TRP A 73 7.54 -10.18 -6.47
C TRP A 73 6.23 -9.41 -6.62
N ILE A 74 6.23 -8.15 -6.18
CA ILE A 74 5.14 -7.20 -6.38
C ILE A 74 5.68 -6.10 -7.29
N THR A 75 5.06 -5.85 -8.44
CA THR A 75 5.59 -4.86 -9.38
C THR A 75 5.39 -3.42 -8.90
N LEU A 76 4.16 -3.09 -8.49
CA LEU A 76 3.74 -1.74 -8.13
C LEU A 76 2.95 -1.85 -6.83
N ASN A 77 3.22 -0.97 -5.87
CA ASN A 77 2.34 -0.76 -4.74
C ASN A 77 1.25 0.26 -5.10
N GLU A 78 0.00 -0.12 -4.86
CA GLU A 78 -1.14 0.79 -4.82
C GLU A 78 -1.15 1.86 -5.94
N PRO A 79 -1.18 1.42 -7.21
CA PRO A 79 -1.08 2.33 -8.35
C PRO A 79 -2.16 3.42 -8.29
N TYR A 80 -3.35 3.02 -7.86
CA TYR A 80 -4.50 3.89 -7.67
C TYR A 80 -4.20 5.08 -6.72
N THR A 81 -3.65 4.78 -5.55
CA THR A 81 -3.32 5.75 -4.50
C THR A 81 -2.26 6.74 -5.01
N PHE A 82 -1.19 6.22 -5.62
CA PHE A 82 -0.14 7.03 -6.23
C PHE A 82 -0.68 8.01 -7.27
N ILE A 83 -1.50 7.50 -8.19
CA ILE A 83 -2.03 8.29 -9.31
C ILE A 83 -2.95 9.42 -8.79
N THR A 84 -3.83 9.10 -7.85
CA THR A 84 -4.82 10.05 -7.35
C THR A 84 -4.15 11.15 -6.53
N PHE A 85 -3.29 10.79 -5.60
CA PHE A 85 -2.62 11.78 -4.75
C PHE A 85 -1.47 12.51 -5.47
N GLY A 86 -0.84 11.89 -6.47
CA GLY A 86 0.27 12.47 -7.22
C GLY A 86 -0.14 13.37 -8.39
N TYR A 87 -1.25 13.04 -9.08
CA TYR A 87 -1.64 13.68 -10.36
C TYR A 87 -3.07 14.24 -10.37
N ALA A 88 -3.85 14.05 -9.29
CA ALA A 88 -5.20 14.61 -9.20
C ALA A 88 -5.40 15.58 -8.02
N SER A 89 -4.97 15.22 -6.81
CA SER A 89 -5.01 16.15 -5.66
C SER A 89 -3.68 16.86 -5.43
N GLY A 90 -2.58 16.32 -5.97
CA GLY A 90 -1.22 16.85 -5.79
C GLY A 90 -0.73 16.86 -4.33
N GLU A 91 -1.32 16.04 -3.47
CA GLU A 91 -0.92 15.89 -2.05
C GLU A 91 0.41 15.14 -1.89
N LEU A 92 0.71 14.23 -2.82
CA LEU A 92 1.95 13.45 -2.84
C LEU A 92 2.78 13.80 -4.08
N ALA A 93 4.06 13.44 -4.06
CA ALA A 93 4.93 13.61 -5.22
C ALA A 93 4.35 12.90 -6.47
N PRO A 94 4.38 13.51 -7.67
CA PRO A 94 5.07 14.76 -8.00
C PRO A 94 4.30 16.07 -7.71
N GLY A 95 3.10 16.00 -7.11
CA GLY A 95 2.35 17.18 -6.69
C GLY A 95 1.68 17.92 -7.85
N ARG A 96 1.12 17.17 -8.81
CA ARG A 96 0.45 17.70 -10.00
C ARG A 96 -1.06 17.70 -9.84
N CYS A 97 -1.70 18.80 -10.22
CA CYS A 97 -3.15 18.91 -10.28
C CYS A 97 -3.61 20.10 -11.14
N SER A 98 -4.90 20.15 -11.48
CA SER A 98 -5.44 21.22 -12.31
C SER A 98 -5.50 22.57 -11.58
N ALA A 99 -5.14 23.65 -12.28
CA ALA A 99 -5.17 25.01 -11.73
C ALA A 99 -6.54 25.44 -11.17
N TRP A 100 -7.66 24.94 -11.75
CA TRP A 100 -9.01 25.29 -11.29
C TRP A 100 -9.35 24.75 -9.89
N GLN A 101 -8.61 23.75 -9.39
CA GLN A 101 -8.81 23.22 -8.04
C GLN A 101 -8.23 24.14 -6.97
N ASN A 102 -7.40 25.11 -7.34
CA ASN A 102 -6.75 26.06 -6.42
C ASN A 102 -6.03 25.37 -5.25
N LEU A 103 -5.36 24.25 -5.55
CA LEU A 103 -4.49 23.51 -4.63
C LEU A 103 -3.03 23.96 -4.84
N ASN A 104 -2.14 23.59 -3.91
CA ASN A 104 -0.72 23.95 -3.94
C ASN A 104 0.10 23.10 -4.95
N CYS A 105 -0.40 22.92 -6.17
CA CYS A 105 0.29 22.21 -7.24
C CYS A 105 0.99 23.20 -8.17
N ASN A 106 2.13 22.79 -8.73
CA ASN A 106 2.90 23.66 -9.63
C ASN A 106 2.33 23.70 -11.06
N ASP A 107 1.77 22.58 -11.51
CA ASP A 107 1.24 22.35 -12.86
C ASP A 107 0.44 21.03 -12.87
N GLY A 108 -0.32 20.75 -13.93
CA GLY A 108 -1.01 19.47 -14.10
C GLY A 108 -2.41 19.57 -14.70
N ASP A 109 -2.93 18.42 -15.10
CA ASP A 109 -4.32 18.26 -15.49
C ASP A 109 -4.93 17.00 -14.89
N SER A 110 -5.69 17.19 -13.80
CA SER A 110 -6.36 16.13 -13.06
C SER A 110 -7.47 15.43 -13.83
N ALA A 111 -7.91 15.98 -14.98
CA ALA A 111 -8.86 15.31 -15.86
C ALA A 111 -8.19 14.34 -16.84
N THR A 112 -6.88 14.44 -17.08
CA THR A 112 -6.19 13.66 -18.12
C THR A 112 -4.98 12.89 -17.61
N GLU A 113 -4.13 13.51 -16.80
CA GLU A 113 -2.88 12.90 -16.31
C GLU A 113 -3.10 11.62 -15.51
N PRO A 114 -4.11 11.52 -14.61
CA PRO A 114 -4.35 10.28 -13.89
C PRO A 114 -4.55 9.07 -14.80
N TYR A 115 -5.27 9.25 -15.92
CA TYR A 115 -5.51 8.17 -16.89
C TYR A 115 -4.26 7.83 -17.70
N MET A 116 -3.46 8.82 -18.07
CA MET A 116 -2.19 8.61 -18.76
C MET A 116 -1.20 7.82 -17.89
N VAL A 117 -1.07 8.20 -16.61
CA VAL A 117 -0.18 7.52 -15.66
C VAL A 117 -0.69 6.10 -15.39
N ALA A 118 -2.00 5.92 -15.18
CA ALA A 118 -2.62 4.59 -15.06
C ALA A 118 -2.27 3.68 -16.23
N HIS A 119 -2.36 4.21 -17.46
CA HIS A 119 -2.03 3.46 -18.67
C HIS A 119 -0.56 3.02 -18.71
N HIS A 120 0.38 3.91 -18.36
CA HIS A 120 1.80 3.58 -18.29
C HIS A 120 2.12 2.57 -17.18
N PHE A 121 1.48 2.69 -16.01
CA PHE A 121 1.62 1.75 -14.91
C PHE A 121 1.20 0.33 -15.32
N LEU A 122 0.07 0.20 -16.01
CA LEU A 122 -0.39 -1.10 -16.53
C LEU A 122 0.58 -1.68 -17.56
N PHE A 123 1.13 -0.85 -18.45
CA PHE A 123 2.17 -1.31 -19.39
C PHE A 123 3.46 -1.72 -18.69
N ALA A 124 3.91 -0.97 -17.68
CA ALA A 124 5.10 -1.28 -16.91
C ALA A 124 4.93 -2.59 -16.15
N HIS A 125 3.80 -2.78 -15.47
CA HIS A 125 3.43 -4.03 -14.83
C HIS A 125 3.42 -5.20 -15.82
N ALA A 126 2.69 -5.07 -16.94
CA ALA A 126 2.60 -6.13 -17.95
C ALA A 126 3.96 -6.48 -18.55
N HIS A 127 4.83 -5.49 -18.78
CA HIS A 127 6.18 -5.72 -19.27
C HIS A 127 7.04 -6.46 -18.23
N ALA A 128 7.01 -6.01 -16.97
CA ALA A 128 7.74 -6.65 -15.86
C ALA A 128 7.32 -8.12 -15.70
N VAL A 129 6.01 -8.39 -15.69
CA VAL A 129 5.45 -9.74 -15.62
C VAL A 129 5.88 -10.58 -16.81
N LYS A 130 5.82 -10.04 -18.04
CA LYS A 130 6.26 -10.76 -19.23
C LYS A 130 7.74 -11.15 -19.14
N VAL A 131 8.60 -10.22 -18.71
CA VAL A 131 10.03 -10.48 -18.51
C VAL A 131 10.25 -11.56 -17.45
N TYR A 132 9.58 -11.47 -16.30
CA TYR A 132 9.68 -12.45 -15.24
C TYR A 132 9.29 -13.85 -15.71
N LYS A 133 8.08 -13.99 -16.28
CA LYS A 133 7.55 -15.27 -16.75
C LYS A 133 8.40 -15.92 -17.84
N THR A 134 8.97 -15.13 -18.74
CA THR A 134 9.74 -15.67 -19.89
C THR A 134 11.20 -15.94 -19.57
N LYS A 135 11.83 -15.21 -18.65
CA LYS A 135 13.28 -15.31 -18.40
C LYS A 135 13.65 -15.87 -17.03
N TYR A 136 12.81 -15.69 -16.02
CA TYR A 136 13.18 -15.92 -14.61
C TYR A 136 12.30 -16.95 -13.92
N GLN A 137 11.00 -17.04 -14.24
CA GLN A 137 10.07 -17.87 -13.48
C GLN A 137 10.42 -19.37 -13.50
N ALA A 138 10.89 -19.90 -14.63
CA ALA A 138 11.25 -21.31 -14.74
C ALA A 138 12.46 -21.70 -13.88
N SER A 139 13.43 -20.81 -13.70
CA SER A 139 14.64 -21.07 -12.91
C SER A 139 14.51 -20.62 -11.46
N GLN A 140 13.72 -19.59 -11.21
CA GLN A 140 13.51 -19.04 -9.87
C GLN A 140 12.32 -19.65 -9.15
N GLU A 141 11.36 -20.24 -9.86
CA GLU A 141 10.17 -20.89 -9.28
C GLU A 141 9.34 -19.96 -8.39
N GLY A 142 9.38 -18.66 -8.66
CA GLY A 142 8.62 -17.65 -7.91
C GLY A 142 7.31 -17.23 -8.56
N VAL A 143 6.61 -16.34 -7.88
CA VAL A 143 5.37 -15.70 -8.31
C VAL A 143 5.55 -14.19 -8.41
N ILE A 144 4.80 -13.57 -9.32
CA ILE A 144 4.81 -12.13 -9.55
C ILE A 144 3.37 -11.61 -9.63
N GLY A 145 3.10 -10.48 -8.98
CA GLY A 145 1.80 -9.83 -8.94
C GLY A 145 1.89 -8.31 -8.78
N ILE A 146 0.76 -7.71 -8.41
CA ILE A 146 0.60 -6.27 -8.17
C ILE A 146 -0.22 -6.09 -6.89
N THR A 147 0.07 -5.06 -6.10
CA THR A 147 -0.73 -4.68 -4.95
C THR A 147 -1.74 -3.62 -5.36
N LEU A 148 -3.01 -3.84 -5.04
CA LEU A 148 -4.10 -2.89 -5.31
C LEU A 148 -4.71 -2.46 -3.98
N ALA A 149 -4.60 -1.16 -3.66
CA ALA A 149 -5.38 -0.55 -2.58
C ALA A 149 -6.87 -0.71 -2.89
N THR A 150 -7.69 -1.02 -1.90
CA THR A 150 -9.13 -1.10 -2.10
C THR A 150 -9.92 -0.81 -0.83
N ASN A 151 -11.07 -0.16 -1.02
CA ASN A 151 -12.08 0.04 -0.01
C ASN A 151 -13.31 -0.83 -0.34
N TRP A 152 -14.05 -1.22 0.70
CA TRP A 152 -15.40 -1.73 0.51
C TRP A 152 -16.41 -0.58 0.63
N PHE A 153 -17.31 -0.45 -0.35
CA PHE A 153 -18.32 0.61 -0.37
C PHE A 153 -19.68 0.06 0.05
N VAL A 154 -20.26 0.64 1.10
CA VAL A 154 -21.60 0.29 1.57
C VAL A 154 -22.60 1.29 0.98
N PRO A 155 -23.68 0.83 0.32
CA PRO A 155 -24.68 1.74 -0.22
C PRO A 155 -25.42 2.50 0.89
N VAL A 156 -25.62 3.81 0.70
CA VAL A 156 -26.27 4.69 1.69
C VAL A 156 -27.72 4.31 1.99
N SER A 157 -28.39 3.59 1.09
CA SER A 157 -29.68 2.96 1.37
C SER A 157 -29.96 1.83 0.40
N ASN A 158 -31.09 1.13 0.58
CA ASN A 158 -31.54 0.07 -0.30
C ASN A 158 -32.03 0.54 -1.68
N ALA A 159 -32.01 1.86 -1.97
CA ALA A 159 -32.38 2.36 -3.28
C ALA A 159 -31.39 1.88 -4.35
N THR A 160 -31.90 1.42 -5.50
CA THR A 160 -31.07 0.93 -6.63
C THR A 160 -29.98 1.91 -7.04
N ARG A 161 -30.26 3.22 -7.00
CA ARG A 161 -29.27 4.26 -7.33
C ARG A 161 -28.06 4.28 -6.38
N HIS A 162 -28.24 3.93 -5.10
CA HIS A 162 -27.14 3.88 -4.12
C HIS A 162 -26.31 2.60 -4.27
N TRP A 163 -26.95 1.48 -4.60
CA TRP A 163 -26.24 0.27 -5.03
C TRP A 163 -25.41 0.51 -6.29
N ASN A 164 -25.99 1.16 -7.28
CA ASN A 164 -25.27 1.53 -8.50
C ASN A 164 -24.12 2.50 -8.19
N ALA A 165 -24.28 3.41 -7.23
CA ALA A 165 -23.20 4.28 -6.77
C ALA A 165 -22.07 3.50 -6.09
N ALA A 166 -22.38 2.63 -5.13
CA ALA A 166 -21.37 1.79 -4.47
C ALA A 166 -20.61 0.90 -5.46
N ASN A 167 -21.31 0.32 -6.45
CA ASN A 167 -20.66 -0.47 -7.51
C ASN A 167 -19.77 0.40 -8.41
N ARG A 168 -20.22 1.61 -8.79
CA ARG A 168 -19.36 2.55 -9.53
C ARG A 168 -18.15 2.98 -8.71
N SER A 169 -18.30 3.16 -7.40
CA SER A 169 -17.17 3.43 -6.51
C SER A 169 -16.21 2.24 -6.47
N LEU A 170 -16.66 0.99 -6.45
CA LEU A 170 -15.75 -0.17 -6.58
C LEU A 170 -15.03 -0.19 -7.93
N ASP A 171 -15.73 0.11 -9.03
CA ASP A 171 -15.14 0.10 -10.38
C ASP A 171 -14.18 1.29 -10.60
N PHE A 172 -14.44 2.42 -9.96
CA PHE A 172 -13.70 3.68 -10.12
C PHE A 172 -13.45 4.33 -8.75
N MET A 173 -12.66 3.67 -7.92
CA MET A 173 -12.42 3.91 -6.49
C MET A 173 -12.59 5.35 -5.96
N PHE A 174 -12.25 6.41 -6.71
CA PHE A 174 -12.53 7.79 -6.30
C PHE A 174 -13.00 8.74 -7.44
N MET A 175 -13.83 8.28 -8.38
CA MET A 175 -14.51 9.22 -9.30
C MET A 175 -15.35 10.27 -8.56
N GLU A 176 -15.83 9.96 -7.35
CA GLU A 176 -16.62 10.89 -6.54
C GLU A 176 -15.80 12.13 -6.10
N PRO A 177 -14.60 12.03 -5.48
CA PRO A 177 -13.71 13.17 -5.26
C PRO A 177 -13.34 13.96 -6.50
N LEU A 178 -13.08 13.28 -7.63
CA LEU A 178 -12.68 13.94 -8.86
C LEU A 178 -13.81 14.76 -9.48
N THR A 179 -15.07 14.37 -9.23
CA THR A 179 -16.25 15.03 -9.80
C THR A 179 -16.92 16.01 -8.85
N SER A 180 -16.83 15.77 -7.53
CA SER A 180 -17.53 16.55 -6.50
C SER A 180 -16.61 17.28 -5.53
N GLY A 181 -15.31 16.95 -5.50
CA GLY A 181 -14.38 17.40 -4.46
C GLY A 181 -14.59 16.75 -3.09
N GLN A 182 -15.47 15.76 -2.97
CA GLN A 182 -15.83 15.11 -1.70
C GLN A 182 -15.41 13.64 -1.68
N TYR A 183 -14.75 13.22 -0.58
CA TYR A 183 -14.42 11.83 -0.32
C TYR A 183 -15.67 10.98 -0.02
N PRO A 184 -15.66 9.68 -0.38
CA PRO A 184 -16.69 8.75 0.05
C PRO A 184 -16.91 8.84 1.56
N HIS A 185 -18.16 8.95 1.98
CA HIS A 185 -18.51 9.16 3.39
C HIS A 185 -18.09 7.96 4.24
N THR A 186 -17.43 8.23 5.37
CA THR A 186 -17.11 7.24 6.41
C THR A 186 -18.28 7.00 7.38
N GLU A 187 -19.41 7.65 7.11
CA GLU A 187 -20.63 7.65 7.89
C GLU A 187 -21.85 7.40 7.02
N LEU A 188 -22.88 6.84 7.65
CA LEU A 188 -24.18 6.56 7.08
C LEU A 188 -25.23 7.41 7.82
N ASN A 189 -25.77 8.43 7.17
CA ASN A 189 -26.74 9.36 7.77
C ASN A 189 -26.26 10.00 9.09
N GLY A 190 -24.97 10.40 9.16
CA GLY A 190 -24.35 10.99 10.35
C GLY A 190 -23.92 9.98 11.41
N VAL A 191 -23.99 8.68 11.13
CA VAL A 191 -23.52 7.60 12.02
C VAL A 191 -22.29 6.94 11.41
N PRO A 192 -21.12 6.98 12.06
CA PRO A 192 -19.91 6.32 11.56
C PRO A 192 -20.14 4.83 11.28
N LEU A 193 -19.58 4.32 10.18
CA LEU A 193 -19.66 2.88 9.84
C LEU A 193 -18.97 1.98 10.88
N GLY A 194 -18.06 2.56 11.65
CA GLY A 194 -17.36 1.92 12.76
C GLY A 194 -16.54 2.96 13.55
N PRO A 195 -15.75 2.50 14.55
CA PRO A 195 -14.85 3.38 15.29
C PRO A 195 -13.84 4.06 14.35
N PRO A 196 -13.62 5.38 14.47
CA PRO A 196 -12.59 6.08 13.70
C PRO A 196 -11.19 5.77 14.26
N ALA A 197 -10.18 5.85 13.39
CA ALA A 197 -8.78 5.86 13.79
C ALA A 197 -8.24 7.29 13.88
N ALA A 198 -6.91 7.46 13.93
CA ALA A 198 -6.31 8.79 13.96
C ALA A 198 -6.41 9.51 12.61
N SER A 199 -6.26 8.75 11.52
CA SER A 199 -6.52 9.22 10.16
C SER A 199 -8.02 9.47 9.94
N SER A 200 -8.36 10.67 9.44
CA SER A 200 -9.76 11.05 9.14
C SER A 200 -10.41 10.18 8.07
N TRP A 201 -9.62 9.55 7.20
CA TRP A 201 -10.07 8.66 6.14
C TRP A 201 -10.24 7.20 6.59
N LEU A 202 -9.74 6.82 7.78
CA LEU A 202 -9.73 5.44 8.24
C LEU A 202 -10.81 5.20 9.31
N VAL A 203 -11.78 4.35 8.96
CA VAL A 203 -12.80 3.83 9.87
C VAL A 203 -12.76 2.31 9.91
N VAL A 204 -12.88 1.75 11.12
CA VAL A 204 -12.74 0.31 11.36
C VAL A 204 -14.01 -0.43 10.94
N TYR A 205 -13.96 -1.10 9.79
CA TYR A 205 -15.05 -1.94 9.27
C TYR A 205 -14.56 -3.33 8.84
N PRO A 206 -14.30 -4.26 9.80
CA PRO A 206 -13.67 -5.54 9.53
C PRO A 206 -14.43 -6.42 8.53
N LYS A 207 -15.77 -6.32 8.49
CA LYS A 207 -16.60 -7.04 7.51
C LYS A 207 -16.22 -6.70 6.06
N GLY A 208 -15.73 -5.48 5.81
CA GLY A 208 -15.32 -5.04 4.49
C GLY A 208 -14.24 -5.92 3.86
N ILE A 209 -13.32 -6.49 4.65
CA ILE A 209 -12.28 -7.39 4.12
C ILE A 209 -12.89 -8.68 3.57
N GLN A 210 -13.92 -9.23 4.22
CA GLN A 210 -14.61 -10.42 3.72
C GLN A 210 -15.36 -10.11 2.42
N GLU A 211 -16.09 -9.00 2.40
CA GLU A 211 -16.93 -8.61 1.26
C GLU A 211 -16.09 -8.33 0.01
N ILE A 212 -14.96 -7.62 0.14
CA ILE A 212 -14.08 -7.35 -1.01
C ILE A 212 -13.39 -8.62 -1.53
N LEU A 213 -13.07 -9.57 -0.64
CA LEU A 213 -12.48 -10.85 -1.02
C LEU A 213 -13.46 -11.75 -1.74
N LEU A 214 -14.70 -11.84 -1.25
CA LEU A 214 -15.78 -12.58 -1.92
C LEU A 214 -16.13 -11.95 -3.27
N TYR A 215 -16.25 -10.62 -3.31
CA TYR A 215 -16.43 -9.88 -4.57
C TYR A 215 -15.32 -10.20 -5.56
N THR A 216 -14.07 -10.19 -5.10
CA THR A 216 -12.91 -10.49 -5.95
C THR A 216 -12.94 -11.92 -6.48
N LYS A 217 -13.28 -12.88 -5.61
CA LYS A 217 -13.48 -14.28 -5.98
C LYS A 217 -14.51 -14.45 -7.08
N HIS A 218 -15.70 -13.88 -6.89
CA HIS A 218 -16.81 -14.05 -7.82
C HIS A 218 -16.65 -13.28 -9.13
N LYS A 219 -16.06 -12.07 -9.10
CA LYS A 219 -15.92 -11.22 -10.28
C LYS A 219 -14.67 -11.52 -11.12
N TYR A 220 -13.57 -11.95 -10.48
CA TYR A 220 -12.26 -12.07 -11.14
C TYR A 220 -11.69 -13.49 -11.15
N ASN A 221 -12.57 -14.50 -11.14
CA ASN A 221 -12.19 -15.92 -11.29
C ASN A 221 -11.25 -16.41 -10.18
N ASP A 222 -11.56 -16.08 -8.92
CA ASP A 222 -10.89 -16.59 -7.71
C ASP A 222 -9.35 -16.57 -7.78
N PRO A 223 -8.74 -15.40 -8.00
CA PRO A 223 -7.30 -15.30 -8.12
C PRO A 223 -6.61 -15.68 -6.81
N LEU A 224 -5.34 -16.07 -6.89
CA LEU A 224 -4.47 -16.17 -5.72
C LEU A 224 -4.28 -14.77 -5.09
N ILE A 225 -4.59 -14.63 -3.81
CA ILE A 225 -4.55 -13.36 -3.08
C ILE A 225 -3.59 -13.43 -1.89
N TYR A 226 -2.90 -12.31 -1.65
CA TYR A 226 -2.20 -12.00 -0.42
C TYR A 226 -2.71 -10.65 0.08
N ILE A 227 -3.04 -10.55 1.37
CA ILE A 227 -3.33 -9.25 2.00
C ILE A 227 -2.00 -8.58 2.29
N THR A 228 -1.52 -7.74 1.37
CA THR A 228 -0.16 -7.17 1.44
C THR A 228 -0.03 -6.00 2.40
N GLU A 229 -1.13 -5.32 2.72
CA GLU A 229 -1.19 -4.26 3.72
C GLU A 229 -2.56 -4.27 4.40
N ASN A 230 -2.58 -4.23 5.73
CA ASN A 230 -3.79 -4.00 6.54
C ASN A 230 -3.36 -3.52 7.92
N GLY A 231 -3.93 -2.43 8.43
CA GLY A 231 -3.48 -1.83 9.68
C GLY A 231 -4.31 -0.65 10.14
N ILE A 232 -3.98 -0.16 11.32
CA ILE A 232 -4.62 1.00 11.96
C ILE A 232 -3.56 1.90 12.59
N ASP A 233 -3.79 3.20 12.54
CA ASP A 233 -2.93 4.20 13.11
C ASP A 233 -3.39 4.73 14.47
N GLU A 234 -2.45 5.38 15.14
CA GLU A 234 -2.73 6.30 16.22
C GLU A 234 -1.92 7.59 16.05
N PHE A 235 -2.35 8.65 16.72
CA PHE A 235 -1.57 9.89 16.79
C PHE A 235 -0.24 9.64 17.49
N ASN A 236 0.80 10.30 16.98
CA ASN A 236 2.04 10.50 17.70
C ASN A 236 1.85 11.59 18.77
N ASP A 237 1.22 11.23 19.89
CA ASP A 237 0.93 12.18 20.98
C ASP A 237 2.15 12.37 21.90
N PRO A 238 2.78 13.56 21.92
CA PRO A 238 3.93 13.83 22.77
C PRO A 238 3.61 13.83 24.27
N LYS A 239 2.32 13.81 24.66
CA LYS A 239 1.89 13.74 26.07
C LYS A 239 1.95 12.33 26.65
N LEU A 240 2.02 11.30 25.80
CA LEU A 240 2.07 9.92 26.24
C LEU A 240 3.50 9.54 26.65
N SER A 241 3.64 8.96 27.83
CA SER A 241 4.88 8.29 28.23
C SER A 241 5.16 7.08 27.33
N LEU A 242 6.41 6.61 27.28
CA LEU A 242 6.76 5.41 26.52
C LEU A 242 5.89 4.19 26.91
N PRO A 243 5.68 3.84 28.20
CA PRO A 243 4.79 2.74 28.57
C PRO A 243 3.36 2.88 28.03
N GLN A 244 2.80 4.09 28.00
CA GLN A 244 1.48 4.34 27.42
C GLN A 244 1.49 4.16 25.91
N SER A 245 2.51 4.67 25.22
CA SER A 245 2.69 4.52 23.77
C SER A 245 2.93 3.07 23.32
N LEU A 246 3.40 2.20 24.22
CA LEU A 246 3.57 0.77 23.94
C LEU A 246 2.30 -0.04 24.24
N ASN A 247 1.46 0.43 25.16
CA ASN A 247 0.25 -0.26 25.62
C ASN A 247 -0.99 0.14 24.80
N VAL A 248 -0.94 -0.13 23.49
CA VAL A 248 -1.99 0.24 22.54
C VAL A 248 -2.81 -1.01 22.18
N THR A 249 -4.02 -1.11 22.73
CA THR A 249 -4.89 -2.30 22.59
C THR A 249 -5.76 -2.27 21.33
N HIS A 250 -6.17 -1.09 20.85
CA HIS A 250 -7.09 -1.01 19.69
C HIS A 250 -6.49 -1.60 18.42
N ARG A 251 -5.15 -1.56 18.25
CA ARG A 251 -4.47 -2.27 17.16
C ARG A 251 -4.69 -3.79 17.24
N ILE A 252 -4.66 -4.37 18.44
CA ILE A 252 -4.93 -5.80 18.63
C ILE A 252 -6.37 -6.11 18.24
N ASP A 253 -7.33 -5.33 18.73
CA ASP A 253 -8.75 -5.52 18.41
C ASP A 253 -9.01 -5.38 16.90
N TYR A 254 -8.35 -4.42 16.24
CA TYR A 254 -8.42 -4.25 14.80
C TYR A 254 -7.98 -5.51 14.05
N HIS A 255 -6.77 -6.01 14.33
CA HIS A 255 -6.23 -7.18 13.64
C HIS A 255 -7.00 -8.45 13.99
N TYR A 256 -7.40 -8.64 15.24
CA TYR A 256 -8.21 -9.78 15.66
C TYR A 256 -9.50 -9.88 14.83
N HIS A 257 -10.26 -8.79 14.72
CA HIS A 257 -11.51 -8.80 13.97
C HIS A 257 -11.28 -8.93 12.45
N HIS A 258 -10.27 -8.26 11.88
CA HIS A 258 -9.97 -8.40 10.44
C HIS A 258 -9.50 -9.82 10.11
N LEU A 259 -8.71 -10.45 10.96
CA LEU A 259 -8.27 -11.84 10.79
C LEU A 259 -9.45 -12.83 10.95
N ASP A 260 -10.41 -12.56 11.82
CA ASP A 260 -11.63 -13.38 11.91
C ASP A 260 -12.47 -13.31 10.62
N TYR A 261 -12.67 -12.11 10.06
CA TYR A 261 -13.37 -11.95 8.77
C TYR A 261 -12.57 -12.49 7.59
N LEU A 262 -11.24 -12.39 7.63
CA LEU A 262 -10.36 -13.01 6.65
C LEU A 262 -10.51 -14.54 6.68
N ARG A 263 -10.53 -15.14 7.88
CA ARG A 263 -10.77 -16.57 8.06
C ARG A 263 -12.12 -16.97 7.46
N LYS A 264 -13.20 -16.21 7.73
CA LYS A 264 -14.52 -16.47 7.13
C LYS A 264 -14.48 -16.45 5.60
N ALA A 265 -13.77 -15.50 4.99
CA ALA A 265 -13.58 -15.47 3.54
C ALA A 265 -12.83 -16.70 3.02
N ILE A 266 -11.81 -17.17 3.76
CA ILE A 266 -11.07 -18.40 3.43
C ILE A 266 -11.98 -19.63 3.55
N ASP A 267 -12.81 -19.70 4.61
CA ASP A 267 -13.78 -20.77 4.83
C ASP A 267 -14.84 -20.80 3.71
N ASP A 268 -15.22 -19.63 3.19
CA ASP A 268 -16.08 -19.44 2.00
C ASP A 268 -15.33 -19.71 0.67
N GLY A 269 -14.08 -20.19 0.75
CA GLY A 269 -13.29 -20.71 -0.35
C GLY A 269 -12.47 -19.67 -1.11
N VAL A 270 -12.30 -18.44 -0.61
CA VAL A 270 -11.40 -17.46 -1.25
C VAL A 270 -9.95 -17.94 -1.19
N ASN A 271 -9.23 -17.87 -2.32
CA ASN A 271 -7.84 -18.32 -2.43
C ASN A 271 -6.81 -17.33 -1.84
N VAL A 272 -6.87 -17.10 -0.52
CA VAL A 272 -5.87 -16.30 0.22
C VAL A 272 -4.71 -17.18 0.70
N LYS A 273 -3.46 -16.70 0.57
CA LYS A 273 -2.25 -17.40 1.03
C LYS A 273 -1.35 -16.62 1.98
N GLY A 274 -1.67 -15.37 2.31
CA GLY A 274 -0.91 -14.64 3.31
C GLY A 274 -1.54 -13.32 3.72
N TYR A 275 -1.05 -12.82 4.85
CA TYR A 275 -1.48 -11.59 5.49
C TYR A 275 -0.27 -10.85 6.06
N PHE A 276 -0.13 -9.58 5.69
CA PHE A 276 0.95 -8.70 6.06
C PHE A 276 0.36 -7.51 6.83
N ALA A 277 0.69 -7.45 8.12
CA ALA A 277 0.21 -6.38 8.99
C ALA A 277 1.01 -5.10 8.77
N LEU A 278 0.33 -4.03 8.38
CA LEU A 278 0.93 -2.71 8.21
C LEU A 278 1.00 -2.00 9.59
N SER A 279 2.15 -1.55 10.07
CA SER A 279 3.51 -1.67 9.51
C SER A 279 4.49 -2.26 10.53
N LEU A 280 5.63 -2.81 10.07
CA LEU A 280 6.61 -3.40 10.99
C LEU A 280 7.06 -2.40 12.07
N THR A 281 7.38 -1.17 11.67
CA THR A 281 7.81 -0.09 12.57
C THR A 281 7.06 1.19 12.27
N ASN A 282 6.98 2.09 13.26
CA ASN A 282 6.59 3.48 12.97
C ASN A 282 7.55 4.02 11.89
N ASN A 283 7.00 4.73 10.92
CA ASN A 283 7.73 5.19 9.74
C ASN A 283 7.22 6.58 9.33
N PHE A 284 7.62 7.04 8.13
CA PHE A 284 7.19 8.31 7.56
C PHE A 284 5.90 8.09 6.77
N GLU A 285 4.78 8.54 7.31
CA GLU A 285 3.43 8.36 6.76
C GLU A 285 3.10 9.45 5.73
N TRP A 286 3.94 9.55 4.69
CA TRP A 286 3.74 10.41 3.53
C TRP A 286 3.44 11.88 3.90
N ALA A 287 2.33 12.45 3.42
CA ALA A 287 1.92 13.82 3.73
C ALA A 287 1.71 14.08 5.24
N ALA A 288 1.43 13.05 6.04
CA ALA A 288 1.28 13.17 7.49
C ALA A 288 2.63 13.16 8.24
N GLY A 289 3.74 12.87 7.56
CA GLY A 289 5.07 12.79 8.15
C GLY A 289 5.13 11.80 9.31
N TYR A 290 5.60 12.25 10.48
CA TYR A 290 5.72 11.40 11.67
C TYR A 290 4.60 11.62 12.70
N THR A 291 3.49 12.25 12.29
CA THR A 291 2.37 12.58 13.19
C THR A 291 1.45 11.40 13.46
N LEU A 292 1.52 10.36 12.63
CA LEU A 292 0.75 9.12 12.74
C LEU A 292 1.67 7.92 12.93
N ARG A 293 1.14 6.84 13.52
CA ARG A 293 1.91 5.65 13.85
C ARG A 293 1.13 4.38 13.52
N PHE A 294 1.49 3.69 12.44
CA PHE A 294 0.96 2.35 12.11
C PHE A 294 1.76 1.20 12.74
N GLY A 295 2.96 1.48 13.24
CA GLY A 295 3.95 0.46 13.55
C GLY A 295 3.60 -0.51 14.68
N PHE A 296 3.92 -1.78 14.52
CA PHE A 296 3.96 -2.77 15.61
C PHE A 296 5.16 -2.55 16.55
N VAL A 297 6.23 -1.97 16.02
CA VAL A 297 7.40 -1.54 16.78
C VAL A 297 7.43 -0.02 16.85
N TYR A 298 7.39 0.50 18.06
CA TYR A 298 7.56 1.91 18.33
C TYR A 298 8.99 2.35 18.01
N ILE A 299 9.13 3.49 17.32
CA ILE A 299 10.41 4.16 17.08
C ILE A 299 10.47 5.43 17.91
N ASP A 300 11.49 5.51 18.76
CA ASP A 300 11.79 6.71 19.54
C ASP A 300 12.61 7.69 18.70
N TYR A 301 11.94 8.70 18.14
CA TYR A 301 12.58 9.73 17.33
C TYR A 301 13.53 10.64 18.14
N ASN A 302 13.39 10.67 19.47
CA ASN A 302 14.19 11.51 20.36
C ASN A 302 15.36 10.74 21.00
N ASP A 303 15.36 9.41 20.93
CA ASP A 303 16.39 8.55 21.51
C ASP A 303 17.04 7.64 20.45
N GLY A 304 17.67 8.28 19.46
CA GLY A 304 18.50 7.59 18.46
C GLY A 304 17.75 6.57 17.60
N LEU A 305 16.44 6.75 17.38
CA LEU A 305 15.59 5.82 16.65
C LEU A 305 15.49 4.44 17.33
N LYS A 306 15.55 4.35 18.67
CA LYS A 306 15.42 3.06 19.38
C LYS A 306 14.08 2.38 19.07
N ARG A 307 14.12 1.04 19.04
CA ARG A 307 13.00 0.17 18.68
C ARG A 307 12.40 -0.45 19.94
N HIS A 308 11.10 -0.29 20.14
CA HIS A 308 10.37 -0.84 21.28
C HIS A 308 9.13 -1.59 20.78
N PRO A 309 9.08 -2.94 20.87
CA PRO A 309 7.88 -3.69 20.49
C PRO A 309 6.67 -3.23 21.28
N LYS A 310 5.58 -2.88 20.61
CA LYS A 310 4.30 -2.56 21.26
C LYS A 310 3.61 -3.83 21.74
N LEU A 311 2.56 -3.68 22.53
CA LEU A 311 1.73 -4.80 22.99
C LEU A 311 1.19 -5.63 21.82
N SER A 312 0.83 -4.97 20.72
CA SER A 312 0.37 -5.62 19.48
C SER A 312 1.43 -6.52 18.83
N ALA A 313 2.72 -6.18 18.92
CA ALA A 313 3.80 -7.07 18.44
C ALA A 313 3.90 -8.33 19.32
N SER A 314 3.74 -8.17 20.63
CA SER A 314 3.70 -9.29 21.56
C SER A 314 2.49 -10.18 21.29
N TRP A 315 1.32 -9.60 21.02
CA TRP A 315 0.12 -10.34 20.64
C TRP A 315 0.32 -11.15 19.36
N PHE A 316 0.88 -10.56 18.29
CA PHE A 316 1.17 -11.31 17.06
C PHE A 316 2.17 -12.44 17.29
N LYS A 317 3.17 -12.24 18.15
CA LYS A 317 4.09 -13.30 18.54
C LYS A 317 3.33 -14.49 19.13
N TYR A 318 2.39 -14.26 20.05
CA TYR A 318 1.57 -15.35 20.61
C TYR A 318 0.60 -15.96 19.59
N PHE A 319 0.03 -15.14 18.71
CA PHE A 319 -0.91 -15.59 17.67
C PHE A 319 -0.24 -16.54 16.66
N LEU A 320 1.03 -16.31 16.32
CA LEU A 320 1.78 -17.09 15.33
C LEU A 320 2.37 -18.41 15.89
N GLY A 321 2.31 -18.64 17.21
CA GLY A 321 2.90 -19.79 17.89
C GLY A 321 4.39 -19.64 18.21
#